data_AF-A0A9E2RPI0-F1
#
_entry.id   AF-A0A9E2RPI0-F1
#
_cell.length_a   1.000
_cell.length_b   1.000
_cell.length_c   1.000
_cell.angle_alpha   90.00
_cell.angle_beta   90.00
_cell.angle_gamma   90.00
#
_symmetry.space_group_name_H-M   'P 1'
#
loop_
_entity.id
_entity.type
_entity.pdbx_description
1 polymer ?
#
loop_
_entity_poly.entity_id
_entity_poly.type
_entity_poly.pdbx_seq_one_letter_code
_entity_poly.pdbx_strand_id
1 'polypeptide(L)'
;LMDKDGGLTKAEREMIVVATSGANQCQYCVIAHGAILRIRAKNPLIADQIAVNYRKADITPRQRAMLDFAMKVSLEAGRISEQDFVELAGHGFSNDDIWDIAAIAAFFALSNRMANVTAMRPNDEFYMLGRLPK
;
A
#
# COMPACT_ATOMS: atom_id res chain seq x y z
N LEU A 1 11.73 -0.47 -7.47
CA LEU A 1 10.55 0.27 -6.97
C LEU A 1 10.36 0.10 -5.47
N MET A 2 10.28 -1.13 -4.94
CA MET A 2 10.05 -1.35 -3.50
C MET A 2 11.28 -1.13 -2.60
N ASP A 3 12.50 -1.38 -3.10
CA ASP A 3 13.76 -1.22 -2.33
C ASP A 3 14.58 0.02 -2.73
N LYS A 4 14.02 0.90 -3.56
CA LYS A 4 14.68 2.13 -4.00
C LYS A 4 14.82 3.11 -2.82
N ASP A 5 15.95 3.81 -2.73
CA ASP A 5 16.12 4.96 -1.84
C ASP A 5 15.24 6.14 -2.30
N GLY A 6 14.50 6.76 -1.38
CA GLY A 6 13.59 7.87 -1.67
C GLY A 6 12.84 8.36 -0.44
N GLY A 7 11.90 9.29 -0.61
CA GLY A 7 11.16 9.89 0.50
C GLY A 7 10.04 9.02 1.10
N LEU A 8 9.69 7.90 0.44
CA LEU A 8 8.84 6.85 1.03
C LEU A 8 9.67 5.80 1.76
N THR A 9 9.34 5.57 3.03
CA THR A 9 9.90 4.47 3.81
C THR A 9 9.49 3.12 3.23
N LYS A 10 10.27 2.07 3.53
CA LYS A 10 9.94 0.70 3.12
C LYS A 10 8.57 0.25 3.65
N ALA A 11 8.17 0.71 4.84
CA ALA A 11 6.85 0.41 5.39
C ALA A 11 5.73 1.12 4.61
N GLU A 12 5.88 2.40 4.28
CA GLU A 12 4.89 3.17 3.51
C GLU A 12 4.65 2.58 2.11
N ARG A 13 5.72 2.11 1.44
CA ARG A 13 5.59 1.41 0.16
C ARG A 13 4.69 0.18 0.30
N GLU A 14 4.85 -0.61 1.36
CA GLU A 14 4.00 -1.79 1.61
C GLU A 14 2.56 -1.40 2.04
N MET A 15 2.36 -0.28 2.74
CA MET A 15 1.01 0.22 3.07
C MET A 15 0.20 0.49 1.80
N ILE A 16 0.81 1.10 0.78
CA ILE A 16 0.17 1.34 -0.53
C ILE A 16 -0.28 0.01 -1.15
N VAL A 17 0.61 -0.99 -1.15
CA VAL A 17 0.31 -2.30 -1.71
C VAL A 17 -0.85 -2.96 -0.98
N VAL A 18 -0.83 -3.00 0.35
CA VAL A 18 -1.86 -3.66 1.16
C VAL A 18 -3.22 -2.97 0.98
N ALA A 19 -3.27 -1.64 1.00
CA ALA A 19 -4.51 -0.89 0.82
C ALA A 19 -5.13 -1.12 -0.57
N THR A 20 -4.35 -0.92 -1.64
CA THR A 20 -4.83 -1.08 -3.02
C THR A 20 -5.16 -2.53 -3.35
N SER A 21 -4.41 -3.49 -2.81
CA SER A 21 -4.70 -4.93 -2.96
C SER A 21 -5.95 -5.36 -2.20
N GLY A 22 -6.22 -4.76 -1.03
CA GLY A 22 -7.46 -4.94 -0.29
C GLY A 22 -8.66 -4.47 -1.10
N ALA A 23 -8.55 -3.31 -1.76
CA ALA A 23 -9.57 -2.78 -2.66
C ALA A 23 -9.83 -3.69 -3.87
N ASN A 24 -8.78 -4.30 -4.42
CA ASN A 24 -8.85 -5.24 -5.54
C ASN A 24 -9.16 -6.69 -5.11
N GLN A 25 -9.43 -6.94 -3.82
CA GLN A 25 -9.71 -8.27 -3.26
C GLN A 25 -8.64 -9.32 -3.62
N CYS A 26 -7.38 -8.92 -3.72
CA CYS A 26 -6.30 -9.81 -4.13
C CYS A 26 -5.70 -10.55 -2.92
N GLN A 27 -6.15 -11.78 -2.66
CA GLN A 27 -5.71 -12.59 -1.51
C GLN A 27 -4.18 -12.72 -1.44
N TYR A 28 -3.53 -13.08 -2.55
CA TYR A 28 -2.07 -13.26 -2.58
C TYR A 28 -1.33 -12.02 -2.08
N CYS A 29 -1.59 -10.87 -2.71
CA CYS A 29 -0.90 -9.63 -2.38
C CYS A 29 -1.22 -9.13 -0.97
N VAL A 30 -2.48 -9.22 -0.53
CA VAL A 30 -2.87 -8.81 0.85
C VAL A 30 -2.11 -9.62 1.89
N ILE A 31 -2.02 -10.95 1.72
CA ILE A 31 -1.33 -11.83 2.67
C ILE A 31 0.19 -11.62 2.63
N ALA A 32 0.80 -11.66 1.43
CA ALA A 32 2.24 -11.57 1.28
C ALA A 32 2.78 -10.19 1.71
N HIS A 33 2.20 -9.10 1.18
CA HIS A 33 2.66 -7.75 1.51
C HIS A 33 2.20 -7.31 2.90
N GLY A 34 1.09 -7.85 3.41
CA GLY A 34 0.70 -7.67 4.81
C GLY A 34 1.76 -8.22 5.76
N ALA A 35 2.34 -9.38 5.46
CA ALA A 35 3.43 -9.95 6.25
C ALA A 35 4.68 -9.07 6.25
N ILE A 36 5.09 -8.61 5.07
CA ILE A 36 6.26 -7.73 4.92
C ILE A 36 6.01 -6.40 5.65
N LEU A 37 4.82 -5.82 5.51
CA LEU A 37 4.43 -4.59 6.19
C LEU A 37 4.54 -4.73 7.71
N ARG A 38 4.02 -5.82 8.31
CA ARG A 38 4.14 -6.06 9.76
C ARG A 38 5.60 -6.04 10.23
N ILE A 39 6.51 -6.64 9.46
CA ILE A 39 7.94 -6.66 9.75
C ILE A 39 8.57 -5.27 9.60
N ARG A 40 8.31 -4.57 8.49
CA ARG A 40 8.92 -3.25 8.21
C ARG A 40 8.42 -2.17 9.16
N ALA A 41 7.13 -2.19 9.51
CA ALA A 41 6.53 -1.26 10.44
C ALA A 41 6.77 -1.64 11.92
N LYS A 42 7.27 -2.86 12.19
CA LYS A 42 7.36 -3.45 13.54
C LYS A 42 6.02 -3.34 14.29
N ASN A 43 4.91 -3.54 13.58
CA ASN A 43 3.56 -3.44 14.10
C ASN A 43 2.75 -4.66 13.61
N PRO A 44 2.35 -5.58 14.50
CA PRO A 44 1.65 -6.80 14.09
C PRO A 44 0.21 -6.57 13.63
N LEU A 45 -0.39 -5.41 13.94
CA LEU A 45 -1.80 -5.12 13.66
C LEU A 45 -2.02 -4.29 12.39
N ILE A 46 -1.01 -3.53 11.97
CA ILE A 46 -1.19 -2.47 10.96
C ILE A 46 -1.66 -3.00 9.60
N ALA A 47 -1.20 -4.18 9.19
CA ALA A 47 -1.57 -4.76 7.91
C ALA A 47 -3.06 -5.11 7.86
N ASP A 48 -3.59 -5.67 8.95
CA ASP A 48 -5.00 -6.07 9.03
C ASP A 48 -5.91 -4.83 9.03
N GLN A 49 -5.52 -3.79 9.78
CA GLN A 49 -6.23 -2.50 9.80
C GLN A 49 -6.27 -1.85 8.41
N ILE A 50 -5.13 -1.81 7.71
CA ILE A 50 -5.04 -1.18 6.38
C ILE A 50 -5.84 -1.97 5.33
N ALA A 51 -5.71 -3.31 5.33
CA ALA A 51 -6.40 -4.18 4.37
C ALA A 51 -7.93 -4.09 4.50
N VAL A 52 -8.45 -4.02 5.73
CA VAL A 52 -9.89 -3.95 5.98
C VAL A 52 -10.42 -2.53 5.79
N ASN A 53 -9.78 -1.54 6.42
CA ASN A 53 -10.17 -0.15 6.32
C ASN A 53 -9.06 0.79 6.80
N TYR A 54 -8.15 1.18 5.89
CA TYR A 54 -7.04 2.10 6.21
C TYR A 54 -7.48 3.43 6.84
N ARG A 55 -8.74 3.86 6.64
CA ARG A 55 -9.30 5.08 7.23
C ARG A 55 -9.44 5.02 8.75
N LYS A 56 -9.38 3.82 9.33
CA LYS A 56 -9.44 3.51 10.76
C LYS A 56 -8.14 2.89 11.29
N ALA A 57 -7.10 2.83 10.46
CA ALA A 57 -5.81 2.31 10.88
C ALA A 57 -5.04 3.31 11.74
N ASP A 58 -4.13 2.79 12.56
CA ASP A 58 -3.22 3.58 13.40
C ASP A 58 -2.08 4.17 12.53
N ILE A 59 -2.44 5.11 11.64
CA ILE A 59 -1.54 5.77 10.69
C ILE A 59 -1.57 7.29 10.85
N THR A 60 -0.49 7.96 10.46
CA THR A 60 -0.40 9.42 10.50
C THR A 60 -1.27 10.08 9.44
N PRO A 61 -1.62 11.38 9.58
CA PRO A 61 -2.31 12.12 8.52
C PRO A 61 -1.57 12.09 7.18
N ARG A 62 -0.22 12.15 7.20
CA ARG A 62 0.62 12.02 6.00
C ARG A 62 0.43 10.66 5.32
N GLN A 63 0.46 9.57 6.08
CA GLN A 63 0.23 8.22 5.55
C GLN A 63 -1.19 8.06 5.03
N ARG A 64 -2.18 8.67 5.67
CA ARG A 64 -3.56 8.64 5.20
C ARG A 64 -3.71 9.34 3.85
N ALA A 65 -3.14 10.54 3.68
CA ALA A 65 -3.15 11.27 2.41
C ALA A 65 -2.47 10.48 1.28
N MET A 66 -1.35 9.82 1.59
CA MET A 66 -0.68 8.89 0.67
C MET A 66 -1.61 7.76 0.21
N LEU A 67 -2.32 7.12 1.15
CA LEU A 67 -3.24 6.03 0.82
C LEU A 67 -4.50 6.52 0.10
N ASP A 68 -5.04 7.70 0.45
CA ASP A 68 -6.16 8.32 -0.26
C ASP A 68 -5.80 8.55 -1.74
N PHE A 69 -4.61 9.08 -2.03
CA PHE A 69 -4.12 9.23 -3.41
C PHE A 69 -3.88 7.89 -4.11
N ALA A 70 -3.19 6.95 -3.46
CA ALA A 70 -2.94 5.63 -4.04
C ALA A 70 -4.24 4.89 -4.40
N MET A 71 -5.27 5.01 -3.56
CA MET A 71 -6.60 4.46 -3.82
C MET A 71 -7.27 5.14 -5.02
N LYS A 72 -7.15 6.47 -5.15
CA LYS A 72 -7.64 7.22 -6.32
C LYS A 72 -6.92 6.79 -7.60
N VAL A 73 -5.60 6.62 -7.56
CA VAL A 73 -4.82 6.08 -8.70
C VAL A 73 -5.29 4.67 -9.07
N SER A 74 -5.55 3.81 -8.09
CA SER A 74 -5.95 2.41 -8.35
C SER A 74 -7.37 2.28 -8.92
N LEU A 75 -8.32 3.08 -8.44
CA LEU A 75 -9.76 2.92 -8.74
C LEU A 75 -10.33 3.96 -9.71
N GLU A 76 -9.74 5.15 -9.77
CA GLU A 76 -10.31 6.33 -10.42
C GLU A 76 -9.23 7.17 -11.14
N ALA A 77 -8.22 6.53 -11.75
CA ALA A 77 -7.07 7.20 -12.37
C ALA A 77 -7.45 8.32 -13.35
N GLY A 78 -8.56 8.20 -14.07
CA GLY A 78 -9.06 9.23 -14.99
C GLY A 78 -9.57 10.52 -14.31
N ARG A 79 -9.66 10.55 -12.98
CA ARG A 79 -10.05 11.71 -12.17
C ARG A 79 -8.88 12.38 -11.45
N ILE A 80 -7.65 11.91 -11.68
CA ILE A 80 -6.45 12.53 -11.11
C ILE A 80 -6.32 13.96 -11.68
N SER A 81 -6.05 14.92 -10.81
CA SER A 81 -5.89 16.33 -11.16
C SER A 81 -4.77 16.99 -10.38
N GLU A 82 -4.41 18.23 -10.75
CA GLU A 82 -3.39 19.02 -10.06
C GLU A 82 -3.71 19.22 -8.57
N GLN A 83 -4.99 19.23 -8.19
CA GLN A 83 -5.41 19.37 -6.80
C GLN A 83 -4.89 18.22 -5.92
N ASP A 84 -4.76 17.01 -6.47
CA ASP A 84 -4.22 15.86 -5.72
C ASP A 84 -2.74 16.07 -5.37
N PHE A 85 -1.98 16.72 -6.27
CA PHE A 85 -0.58 17.04 -6.05
C PHE A 85 -0.43 18.13 -4.98
N VAL A 86 -1.27 19.16 -5.02
CA VAL A 86 -1.31 20.23 -4.01
C VAL A 86 -1.60 19.65 -2.63
N GLU A 87 -2.58 18.75 -2.52
CA GLU A 87 -2.94 18.10 -1.26
C GLU A 87 -1.75 17.31 -0.67
N LEU A 88 -1.09 16.48 -1.50
CA LEU A 88 0.08 15.71 -1.05
C LEU A 88 1.27 16.59 -0.69
N ALA A 89 1.50 17.68 -1.42
CA ALA A 89 2.52 18.67 -1.08
C ALA A 89 2.25 19.31 0.30
N GLY A 90 0.98 19.54 0.65
CA GLY A 90 0.57 19.99 1.99
C GLY A 90 0.94 19.03 3.13
N HIS A 91 1.11 17.74 2.81
CA HIS A 91 1.62 16.71 3.72
C HIS A 91 3.14 16.48 3.63
N GLY A 92 3.85 17.32 2.87
CA GLY A 92 5.30 17.27 2.69
C GLY A 92 5.79 16.20 1.71
N PHE A 93 4.94 15.71 0.80
CA PHE A 93 5.40 14.85 -0.29
C PHE A 93 6.01 15.69 -1.42
N SER A 94 7.17 15.28 -1.92
CA SER A 94 7.73 15.83 -3.15
C SER A 94 7.03 15.26 -4.38
N ASN A 95 7.21 15.88 -5.56
CA ASN A 95 6.68 15.33 -6.82
C ASN A 95 7.24 13.93 -7.11
N ASP A 96 8.49 13.66 -6.72
CA ASP A 96 9.11 12.34 -6.87
C ASP A 96 8.46 11.30 -5.94
N ASP A 97 8.06 11.71 -4.73
CA ASP A 97 7.29 10.83 -3.83
C ASP A 97 5.90 10.54 -4.40
N ILE A 98 5.21 11.56 -4.92
CA ILE A 98 3.89 11.41 -5.54
C ILE A 98 3.97 10.44 -6.73
N TRP A 99 5.03 10.56 -7.53
CA TRP A 99 5.32 9.62 -8.61
C TRP A 99 5.56 8.19 -8.09
N ASP A 100 6.40 8.02 -7.06
CA ASP A 100 6.65 6.72 -6.44
C ASP A 100 5.34 6.10 -5.89
N ILE A 101 4.44 6.89 -5.27
CA ILE A 101 3.13 6.43 -4.79
C ILE A 101 2.28 5.92 -5.96
N ALA A 102 2.15 6.71 -7.02
CA ALA A 102 1.37 6.36 -8.20
C ALA A 102 1.94 5.11 -8.91
N ALA A 103 3.26 5.03 -9.04
CA ALA A 103 3.94 3.89 -9.66
C ALA A 103 3.73 2.59 -8.89
N ILE A 104 3.78 2.62 -7.56
CA ILE A 104 3.52 1.44 -6.72
C ILE A 104 2.05 1.01 -6.87
N ALA A 105 1.11 1.96 -6.77
CA ALA A 105 -0.31 1.67 -6.93
C ALA A 105 -0.62 1.06 -8.32
N ALA A 106 -0.07 1.63 -9.39
CA ALA A 106 -0.24 1.13 -10.75
C ALA A 106 0.38 -0.25 -10.97
N PHE A 107 1.60 -0.48 -10.47
CA PHE A 107 2.27 -1.77 -10.60
C PHE A 107 1.53 -2.88 -9.85
N PHE A 108 1.03 -2.60 -8.66
CA PHE A 108 0.25 -3.59 -7.91
C PHE A 108 -1.16 -3.77 -8.44
N ALA A 109 -1.74 -2.79 -9.12
CA ALA A 109 -2.95 -2.99 -9.91
C ALA A 109 -2.74 -4.07 -11.00
N LEU A 110 -1.58 -4.10 -11.68
CA LEU A 110 -1.20 -5.19 -12.59
C LEU A 110 -1.00 -6.50 -11.83
N SER A 111 -0.20 -6.49 -10.76
CA SER A 111 0.09 -7.69 -9.96
C SER A 111 -1.18 -8.36 -9.43
N ASN A 112 -2.12 -7.58 -8.89
CA ASN A 112 -3.40 -8.05 -8.39
C ASN A 112 -4.22 -8.75 -9.48
N ARG A 113 -4.29 -8.17 -10.69
CA ARG A 113 -5.00 -8.77 -11.81
C ARG A 113 -4.40 -10.12 -12.21
N MET A 114 -3.08 -10.19 -12.26
CA MET A 114 -2.38 -11.44 -12.60
C MET A 114 -2.54 -12.50 -11.50
N ALA A 115 -2.43 -12.12 -10.23
CA ALA A 115 -2.63 -13.04 -9.11
C ALA A 115 -4.08 -13.57 -9.06
N ASN A 116 -5.08 -12.70 -9.26
CA ASN A 116 -6.49 -13.10 -9.27
C ASN A 116 -6.84 -14.02 -10.45
N VAL A 117 -6.40 -13.71 -11.68
CA VAL A 117 -6.74 -14.54 -12.86
C VAL A 117 -6.10 -15.94 -12.80
N THR A 118 -4.93 -16.04 -12.15
CA THR A 118 -4.20 -17.31 -12.01
C THR A 118 -4.54 -18.08 -10.72
N ALA A 119 -5.42 -17.55 -9.87
CA ALA A 119 -5.69 -18.07 -8.54
C ALA A 119 -4.41 -18.33 -7.71
N MET A 120 -3.46 -17.40 -7.79
CA MET A 120 -2.16 -17.49 -7.13
C MET A 120 -2.35 -17.62 -5.60
N ARG A 121 -1.77 -18.67 -5.00
CA ARG A 121 -1.86 -18.92 -3.56
C ARG A 121 -0.66 -18.31 -2.84
N PRO A 122 -0.85 -17.53 -1.76
CA PRO A 122 0.27 -17.09 -0.94
C PRO A 122 0.86 -18.28 -0.18
N ASN A 123 2.16 -18.24 0.06
CA ASN A 123 2.86 -19.20 0.92
C ASN A 123 2.30 -19.16 2.35
N ASP A 124 2.22 -20.33 3.00
CA ASP A 124 1.62 -20.48 4.33
C ASP A 124 2.37 -19.67 5.41
N GLU A 125 3.68 -19.48 5.24
CA GLU A 125 4.53 -18.73 6.15
C GLU A 125 4.08 -17.27 6.31
N PHE A 126 3.52 -16.67 5.25
CA PHE A 126 3.09 -15.27 5.28
C PHE A 126 1.88 -15.02 6.21
N TYR A 127 1.07 -16.04 6.51
CA TYR A 127 -0.08 -15.87 7.39
C TYR A 127 0.33 -15.51 8.82
N MET A 128 1.43 -16.08 9.31
CA MET A 128 1.92 -15.86 10.68
C MET A 128 3.12 -14.92 10.78
N LEU A 129 3.86 -14.72 9.69
CA LEU A 129 5.05 -13.86 9.70
C LEU A 129 4.73 -12.43 10.17
N GLY A 130 5.46 -11.95 11.17
CA GLY A 130 5.34 -10.62 11.74
C GLY A 130 4.16 -10.39 12.69
N ARG A 131 3.39 -11.44 13.06
CA ARG A 131 2.29 -11.32 14.03
C ARG A 131 2.73 -11.41 15.49
N LEU A 132 3.82 -12.13 15.76
CA LEU A 132 4.42 -12.23 17.09
C LEU A 132 5.60 -11.27 17.18
N PRO A 133 5.71 -10.46 18.25
CA PRO A 133 6.93 -9.71 18.52
C PRO A 133 8.10 -10.67 18.68
N LYS A 134 9.27 -10.31 18.12
CA LYS A 134 10.54 -10.96 18.48
C LYS A 134 11.13 -10.27 19.69
#